data_AF-A0A7Y0KC35-F1
#
_entry.id   AF-A0A7Y0KC35-F1
#
_cell.length_a   1.000
_cell.length_b   1.000
_cell.length_c   1.000
_cell.angle_alpha   90.00
_cell.angle_beta   90.00
_cell.angle_gamma   90.00
#
_symmetry.space_group_name_H-M   'P 1'
#
loop_
_entity.id
_entity.type
_entity.pdbx_description
1 polymer ?
#
loop_
_entity_poly.entity_id
_entity_poly.type
_entity_poly.pdbx_seq_one_letter_code
_entity_poly.pdbx_strand_id
1 'polypeptide(L)'
;MSVAEIFTLAFTGAVALELFALVDSWFGPAIGPLSEGITSKMSKRFKGRKLLIGIDWPILATRAELWAVANILAPILLLVAIFLPGNTVLPLGGILLTVLAPALLIVTKGRVVRMTIIGTILIPLFLWGATFIAKFVTETSKAMGNFPNGLDADALFSSVDSDPIEKMLAILFGKAVDAWDIKLIGFSVLALIAYILLFGWYFKQMRKENKKMELKQNTDKKVS
;
A
#
# COMPACT_ATOMS: atom_id res chain seq x y z
N MET A 1 13.82 14.45 -26.63
CA MET A 1 12.88 15.38 -25.98
C MET A 1 13.44 16.79 -26.03
N SER A 2 12.64 17.75 -26.48
CA SER A 2 13.00 19.16 -26.40
C SER A 2 12.91 19.67 -24.95
N VAL A 3 13.59 20.79 -24.65
CA VAL A 3 13.47 21.44 -23.32
C VAL A 3 12.01 21.81 -23.03
N ALA A 4 11.28 22.28 -24.03
CA ALA A 4 9.87 22.62 -23.91
C ALA A 4 9.00 21.40 -23.56
N GLU A 5 9.25 20.23 -24.16
CA GLU A 5 8.55 18.99 -23.83
C GLU A 5 8.80 18.54 -22.39
N ILE A 6 10.04 18.66 -21.89
CA ILE A 6 10.37 18.32 -20.50
C ILE A 6 9.58 19.20 -19.53
N PHE A 7 9.55 20.52 -19.76
CA PHE A 7 8.77 21.44 -18.94
C PHE A 7 7.26 21.20 -19.04
N THR A 8 6.77 20.86 -20.22
CA THR A 8 5.35 20.56 -20.43
C THR A 8 4.96 19.30 -19.67
N LEU A 9 5.77 18.24 -19.74
CA LEU A 9 5.54 16.99 -19.02
C LEU A 9 5.58 17.19 -17.51
N ALA A 10 6.60 17.90 -17.01
CA ALA A 10 6.74 18.23 -15.60
C ALA A 10 5.57 19.07 -15.08
N PHE A 11 5.14 20.09 -15.84
CA PHE A 11 4.01 20.92 -15.48
C PHE A 11 2.69 20.14 -15.47
N THR A 12 2.45 19.32 -16.50
CA THR A 12 1.24 18.49 -16.59
C THR A 12 1.18 17.47 -15.46
N GLY A 13 2.31 16.83 -15.14
CA GLY A 13 2.43 15.94 -13.99
C GLY A 13 2.17 16.66 -12.67
N ALA A 14 2.77 17.83 -12.46
CA ALA A 14 2.57 18.63 -11.25
C ALA A 14 1.10 19.07 -11.08
N VAL A 15 0.45 19.53 -12.15
CA VAL A 15 -0.98 19.89 -12.13
C VAL A 15 -1.84 18.68 -11.82
N ALA A 16 -1.58 17.52 -12.44
CA ALA A 16 -2.34 16.31 -12.15
C ALA A 16 -2.20 15.86 -10.68
N LEU A 17 -1.00 15.95 -10.12
CA LEU A 17 -0.73 15.64 -8.71
C LEU A 17 -1.44 16.60 -7.76
N GLU A 18 -1.42 17.90 -8.06
CA GLU A 18 -2.08 18.92 -7.25
C GLU A 18 -3.60 18.76 -7.30
N LEU A 19 -4.16 18.53 -8.49
CA LEU A 19 -5.59 18.25 -8.65
C LEU A 19 -6.01 16.99 -7.88
N PHE A 20 -5.19 15.93 -7.92
CA PHE A 20 -5.45 14.71 -7.17
C PHE A 20 -5.50 14.97 -5.66
N ALA A 21 -4.49 15.68 -5.11
CA ALA A 21 -4.46 16.06 -3.69
C ALA A 21 -5.65 16.96 -3.28
N LEU A 22 -6.09 17.83 -4.19
CA LEU A 22 -7.22 18.74 -3.96
C LEU A 22 -8.56 18.00 -3.95
N VAL A 23 -8.79 17.08 -4.90
CA VAL A 23 -10.00 16.23 -4.94
C VAL A 23 -10.10 15.38 -3.66
N ASP A 24 -8.98 14.83 -3.22
CA ASP A 24 -8.84 14.07 -1.99
C ASP A 24 -9.23 14.86 -0.74
N SER A 25 -8.89 16.16 -0.69
CA SER A 25 -9.26 17.05 0.41
C SER A 25 -10.79 17.25 0.56
N TRP A 26 -11.54 17.05 -0.53
CA TRP A 26 -13.01 17.10 -0.52
C TRP A 26 -13.64 15.75 -0.20
N PHE A 27 -13.06 14.67 -0.74
CA PHE A 27 -13.56 13.31 -0.53
C PHE A 27 -13.39 12.85 0.93
N GLY A 28 -12.25 13.12 1.56
CA GLY A 28 -11.96 12.69 2.92
C GLY A 28 -13.06 13.09 3.94
N PRO A 29 -13.38 14.40 4.05
CA PRO A 29 -14.45 14.87 4.94
C PRO A 29 -15.85 14.36 4.56
N ALA A 30 -16.13 14.14 3.28
CA ALA A 30 -17.42 13.66 2.81
C ALA A 30 -17.70 12.20 3.23
N ILE A 31 -16.67 11.38 3.45
CA ILE A 31 -16.81 9.97 3.85
C ILE A 31 -17.24 9.83 5.32
N GLY A 32 -16.85 10.77 6.19
CA GLY A 32 -17.19 10.72 7.63
C GLY A 32 -18.70 10.60 7.88
N PRO A 33 -19.52 11.55 7.41
CA PRO A 33 -20.98 11.51 7.56
C PRO A 33 -21.63 10.26 6.95
N LEU A 34 -21.11 9.78 5.80
CA LEU A 34 -21.61 8.58 5.15
C LEU A 34 -21.38 7.34 6.02
N SER A 35 -20.17 7.21 6.58
CA SER A 35 -19.80 6.12 7.48
C SER A 35 -20.69 6.10 8.72
N GLU A 36 -20.86 7.25 9.39
CA GLU A 36 -21.70 7.36 10.58
C GLU A 36 -23.16 7.00 10.29
N GLY A 37 -23.68 7.41 9.14
CA GLY A 37 -25.03 7.05 8.68
C GLY A 37 -25.21 5.54 8.50
N ILE A 38 -24.24 4.86 7.86
CA ILE A 38 -24.24 3.40 7.68
C ILE A 38 -24.16 2.70 9.03
N THR A 39 -23.26 3.13 9.91
CA THR A 39 -23.11 2.57 11.26
C THR A 39 -24.41 2.73 12.06
N SER A 40 -25.02 3.91 12.07
CA SER A 40 -26.28 4.17 12.78
C SER A 40 -27.42 3.29 12.27
N LYS A 41 -27.55 3.14 10.95
CA LYS A 41 -28.56 2.28 10.33
C LYS A 41 -28.34 0.81 10.69
N MET A 42 -27.10 0.33 10.67
CA MET A 42 -26.76 -1.04 11.05
C MET A 42 -26.98 -1.29 12.55
N SER A 43 -26.56 -0.37 13.42
CA SER A 43 -26.78 -0.47 14.86
C SER A 43 -28.27 -0.51 15.22
N LYS A 44 -29.11 0.30 14.56
CA LYS A 44 -30.58 0.26 14.71
C LYS A 44 -31.16 -1.09 14.25
N ARG A 45 -30.67 -1.63 13.12
CA ARG A 45 -31.13 -2.93 12.60
C ARG A 45 -30.73 -4.12 13.48
N PHE A 46 -29.56 -4.08 14.10
CA PHE A 46 -28.97 -5.21 14.84
C PHE A 46 -29.09 -5.13 16.38
N LYS A 47 -29.97 -4.26 16.90
CA LYS A 47 -30.53 -4.31 18.28
C LYS A 47 -29.50 -4.61 19.39
N GLY A 48 -28.45 -3.80 19.51
CA GLY A 48 -27.59 -3.79 20.70
C GLY A 48 -26.50 -4.86 20.79
N ARG A 49 -26.25 -5.67 19.75
CA ARG A 49 -25.04 -6.50 19.68
C ARG A 49 -23.81 -5.63 19.35
N LYS A 50 -22.66 -5.91 19.97
CA LYS A 50 -21.37 -5.28 19.60
C LYS A 50 -21.03 -5.68 18.15
N LEU A 51 -21.27 -4.77 17.22
CA LEU A 51 -20.97 -4.97 15.80
C LEU A 51 -19.60 -4.37 15.50
N LEU A 52 -18.63 -5.23 15.17
CA LEU A 52 -17.35 -4.81 14.61
C LEU A 52 -17.54 -4.70 13.10
N ILE A 53 -17.80 -3.49 12.61
CA ILE A 53 -17.93 -3.24 11.16
C ILE A 53 -16.54 -2.94 10.62
N GLY A 54 -15.99 -3.88 9.84
CA GLY A 54 -14.82 -3.61 9.01
C GLY A 54 -15.26 -2.72 7.85
N ILE A 55 -14.70 -1.53 7.75
CA ILE A 55 -14.93 -0.61 6.63
C ILE A 55 -13.55 -0.30 6.03
N ASP A 56 -13.53 -0.09 4.72
CA ASP A 56 -12.30 0.15 3.96
C ASP A 56 -11.52 1.38 4.49
N TRP A 57 -10.24 1.46 4.12
CA TRP A 57 -9.30 2.49 4.54
C TRP A 57 -9.79 3.95 4.38
N PRO A 58 -10.69 4.33 3.45
CA PRO A 58 -11.09 5.73 3.29
C PRO A 58 -11.69 6.36 4.55
N ILE A 59 -12.20 5.60 5.53
CA ILE A 59 -12.57 6.16 6.83
C ILE A 59 -11.39 6.80 7.55
N LEU A 60 -10.21 6.18 7.45
CA LEU A 60 -8.99 6.69 8.05
C LEU A 60 -8.49 7.97 7.35
N ALA A 61 -8.98 8.27 6.14
CA ALA A 61 -8.67 9.50 5.44
C ALA A 61 -9.22 10.76 6.15
N THR A 62 -10.09 10.61 7.15
CA THR A 62 -10.50 11.73 8.03
C THR A 62 -9.39 12.19 8.98
N ARG A 63 -8.33 11.39 9.15
CA ARG A 63 -7.21 11.67 10.06
C ARG A 63 -6.17 12.58 9.39
N ALA A 64 -5.91 13.74 9.99
CA ALA A 64 -4.90 14.68 9.49
C ALA A 64 -3.49 14.08 9.43
N GLU A 65 -3.17 13.13 10.33
CA GLU A 65 -1.86 12.46 10.37
C GLU A 65 -1.60 11.62 9.11
N LEU A 66 -2.65 11.08 8.49
CA LEU A 66 -2.56 10.30 7.26
C LEU A 66 -2.07 11.19 6.10
N TRP A 67 -2.71 12.34 5.93
CA TRP A 67 -2.38 13.31 4.89
C TRP A 67 -1.01 13.95 5.10
N ALA A 68 -0.68 14.27 6.35
CA ALA A 68 0.64 14.80 6.69
C ALA A 68 1.74 13.82 6.26
N VAL A 69 1.58 12.53 6.54
CA VAL A 69 2.57 11.51 6.17
C VAL A 69 2.57 11.25 4.67
N ALA A 70 1.41 11.19 4.01
CA ALA A 70 1.33 11.01 2.55
C ALA A 70 2.09 12.12 1.80
N ASN A 71 1.90 13.38 2.20
CA ASN A 71 2.59 14.53 1.61
C ASN A 71 4.09 14.54 1.88
N ILE A 72 4.54 14.02 3.02
CA ILE A 72 5.97 13.87 3.33
C ILE A 72 6.60 12.70 2.56
N LEU A 73 5.89 11.58 2.44
CA LEU A 73 6.40 10.39 1.77
C LEU A 73 6.39 10.52 0.24
N ALA A 74 5.49 11.31 -0.35
CA ALA A 74 5.41 11.53 -1.80
C ALA A 74 6.75 12.01 -2.42
N PRO A 75 7.39 13.11 -1.95
CA PRO A 75 8.69 13.53 -2.49
C PRO A 75 9.80 12.51 -2.20
N ILE A 76 9.76 11.85 -1.03
CA ILE A 76 10.74 10.80 -0.68
C ILE A 76 10.61 9.62 -1.65
N LEU A 77 9.38 9.20 -1.96
CA LEU A 77 9.08 8.13 -2.91
C LEU A 77 9.64 8.44 -4.29
N LEU A 78 9.44 9.66 -4.78
CA LEU A 78 9.97 10.07 -6.08
C LEU A 78 11.51 10.09 -6.09
N LEU A 79 12.13 10.62 -5.04
CA LEU A 79 13.58 10.62 -4.91
C LEU A 79 14.14 9.19 -4.87
N VAL A 80 13.56 8.32 -4.06
CA VAL A 80 13.97 6.92 -3.98
C VAL A 80 13.74 6.21 -5.32
N ALA A 81 12.62 6.47 -6.02
CA ALA A 81 12.38 5.86 -7.33
C ALA A 81 13.46 6.21 -8.37
N ILE A 82 14.04 7.41 -8.29
CA ILE A 82 15.12 7.83 -9.20
C ILE A 82 16.46 7.16 -8.86
N PHE A 83 16.78 7.05 -7.56
CA PHE A 83 18.11 6.58 -7.12
C PHE A 83 18.18 5.09 -6.76
N LEU A 84 17.04 4.41 -6.59
CA LEU A 84 17.00 3.02 -6.14
C LEU A 84 17.57 2.08 -7.23
N PRO A 85 18.63 1.32 -6.95
CA PRO A 85 19.22 0.42 -7.93
C PRO A 85 18.23 -0.67 -8.32
N GLY A 86 18.15 -0.93 -9.63
CA GLY A 86 17.26 -1.94 -10.19
C GLY A 86 15.77 -1.55 -10.18
N ASN A 87 15.42 -0.30 -9.83
CA ASN A 87 14.07 0.21 -10.01
C ASN A 87 13.87 0.68 -11.46
N THR A 88 12.74 0.32 -12.07
CA THR A 88 12.35 0.80 -13.40
C THR A 88 10.98 1.48 -13.40
N VAL A 89 10.34 1.60 -12.24
CA VAL A 89 8.99 2.15 -12.09
C VAL A 89 9.05 3.56 -11.53
N LEU A 90 8.40 4.49 -12.22
CA LEU A 90 8.10 5.81 -11.69
C LEU A 90 6.67 5.82 -11.10
N PRO A 91 6.50 5.98 -9.79
CA PRO A 91 5.24 5.69 -9.11
C PRO A 91 4.27 6.88 -9.11
N LEU A 92 3.95 7.42 -10.29
CA LEU A 92 3.09 8.61 -10.42
C LEU A 92 1.63 8.32 -9.99
N GLY A 93 1.07 7.19 -10.41
CA GLY A 93 -0.30 6.80 -10.02
C GLY A 93 -0.43 6.34 -8.57
N GLY A 94 0.67 5.90 -7.95
CA GLY A 94 0.74 5.40 -6.58
C GLY A 94 1.37 6.38 -5.59
N ILE A 95 1.45 7.67 -5.96
CA ILE A 95 2.30 8.65 -5.28
C ILE A 95 1.93 8.88 -3.81
N LEU A 96 0.63 8.78 -3.49
CA LEU A 96 0.13 8.95 -2.13
C LEU A 96 0.35 7.71 -1.25
N LEU A 97 0.82 6.61 -1.83
CA LEU A 97 1.05 5.35 -1.13
C LEU A 97 -0.18 4.94 -0.29
N THR A 98 -1.36 4.99 -0.90
CA THR A 98 -2.67 4.73 -0.26
C THR A 98 -2.77 3.35 0.39
N VAL A 99 -1.92 2.40 -0.02
CA VAL A 99 -1.81 1.08 0.61
C VAL A 99 -0.96 1.12 1.89
N LEU A 100 0.09 1.94 1.90
CA LEU A 100 1.07 2.00 2.99
C LEU A 100 0.66 2.99 4.08
N ALA A 101 0.19 4.19 3.72
CA ALA A 101 -0.12 5.24 4.67
C ALA A 101 -1.21 4.86 5.71
N PRO A 102 -2.35 4.23 5.35
CA PRO A 102 -3.33 3.75 6.31
C PRO A 102 -2.78 2.65 7.23
N ALA A 103 -2.00 1.71 6.67
CA ALA A 103 -1.37 0.65 7.45
C ALA A 103 -0.40 1.22 8.49
N LEU A 104 0.42 2.20 8.10
CA LEU A 104 1.30 2.93 9.02
C LEU A 104 0.53 3.65 10.12
N LEU A 105 -0.62 4.26 9.78
CA LEU A 105 -1.45 4.98 10.75
C LEU A 105 -1.96 4.03 11.83
N ILE A 106 -2.44 2.84 11.45
CA ILE A 106 -2.93 1.82 12.38
C ILE A 106 -1.79 1.29 13.26
N VAL A 107 -0.67 0.89 12.65
CA VAL A 107 0.46 0.24 13.36
C VAL A 107 1.13 1.21 14.33
N THR A 108 1.32 2.46 13.93
CA THR A 108 2.01 3.47 14.76
C THR A 108 1.07 4.25 15.67
N LYS A 109 -0.24 4.05 15.53
CA LYS A 109 -1.31 4.78 16.25
C LYS A 109 -1.27 6.29 15.97
N GLY A 110 -1.05 6.68 14.72
CA GLY A 110 -1.03 8.08 14.27
C GLY A 110 0.25 8.86 14.61
N ARG A 111 1.34 8.20 15.02
CA ARG A 111 2.60 8.90 15.32
C ARG A 111 3.35 9.25 14.04
N VAL A 112 3.11 10.44 13.50
CA VAL A 112 3.66 10.96 12.21
C VAL A 112 5.14 10.68 12.02
N VAL A 113 5.99 10.96 13.02
CA VAL A 113 7.45 10.71 12.92
C VAL A 113 7.75 9.23 12.72
N ARG A 114 7.09 8.35 13.47
CA ARG A 114 7.28 6.90 13.35
C ARG A 114 6.73 6.38 12.03
N MET A 115 5.60 6.91 11.56
CA MET A 115 5.04 6.58 10.26
C MET A 115 6.03 6.93 9.14
N THR A 116 6.59 8.13 9.18
CA THR A 116 7.52 8.63 8.16
C THR A 116 8.79 7.76 8.10
N ILE A 117 9.38 7.44 9.26
CA ILE A 117 10.60 6.62 9.31
C ILE A 117 10.34 5.22 8.75
N ILE A 118 9.28 4.56 9.21
CA ILE A 118 8.94 3.20 8.74
C ILE A 118 8.56 3.23 7.26
N GLY A 119 7.77 4.22 6.82
CA GLY A 119 7.37 4.38 5.44
C GLY A 119 8.57 4.58 4.50
N THR A 120 9.53 5.42 4.89
CA THR A 120 10.78 5.64 4.13
C THR A 120 11.57 4.36 3.95
N ILE A 121 11.65 3.52 5.00
CA ILE A 121 12.35 2.23 4.95
C ILE A 121 11.61 1.22 4.05
N LEU A 122 10.28 1.29 4.01
CA LEU A 122 9.46 0.36 3.23
C LEU A 122 9.33 0.76 1.75
N ILE A 123 9.43 2.04 1.40
CA ILE A 123 9.35 2.52 0.01
C ILE A 123 10.21 1.70 -0.98
N PRO A 124 11.51 1.43 -0.71
CA PRO A 124 12.34 0.58 -1.58
C PRO A 124 11.73 -0.79 -1.87
N LEU A 125 11.14 -1.42 -0.85
CA LEU A 125 10.53 -2.74 -0.98
C LEU A 125 9.32 -2.71 -1.93
N PHE A 126 8.48 -1.68 -1.81
CA PHE A 126 7.33 -1.48 -2.68
C PHE A 126 7.74 -1.19 -4.14
N LEU A 127 8.79 -0.40 -4.35
CA LEU A 127 9.33 -0.09 -5.67
C LEU A 127 9.95 -1.32 -6.35
N TRP A 128 10.70 -2.15 -5.63
CA TRP A 128 11.22 -3.41 -6.17
C TRP A 128 10.09 -4.39 -6.51
N GLY A 129 9.08 -4.52 -5.64
CA GLY A 129 7.90 -5.33 -5.92
C GLY A 129 7.19 -4.89 -7.21
N ALA A 130 6.97 -3.58 -7.38
CA ALA A 130 6.38 -3.02 -8.60
C ALA A 130 7.26 -3.25 -9.82
N THR A 131 8.58 -3.11 -9.69
CA THR A 131 9.53 -3.33 -10.79
C THR A 131 9.55 -4.78 -11.25
N PHE A 132 9.61 -5.75 -10.33
CA PHE A 132 9.72 -7.16 -10.70
C PHE A 132 8.46 -7.72 -11.36
N ILE A 133 7.28 -7.20 -11.00
CA ILE A 133 6.02 -7.65 -11.59
C ILE A 133 5.65 -6.90 -12.88
N ALA A 134 6.34 -5.79 -13.21
CA ALA A 134 6.00 -4.92 -14.33
C ALA A 134 5.85 -5.67 -15.66
N LYS A 135 6.79 -6.58 -15.96
CA LYS A 135 6.73 -7.40 -17.18
C LYS A 135 5.50 -8.31 -17.20
N PHE A 136 5.24 -9.00 -16.10
CA PHE A 136 4.09 -9.90 -15.98
C PHE A 136 2.75 -9.17 -16.14
N VAL A 137 2.60 -8.01 -15.49
CA VAL A 137 1.38 -7.18 -15.62
C VAL A 137 1.21 -6.71 -17.05
N THR A 138 2.31 -6.26 -17.67
CA THR A 138 2.31 -5.77 -19.05
C THR A 138 1.92 -6.86 -20.06
N GLU A 139 2.53 -8.04 -19.97
CA GLU A 139 2.23 -9.18 -20.86
C GLU A 139 0.79 -9.66 -20.67
N THR A 140 0.31 -9.69 -19.43
CA THR A 140 -1.08 -10.08 -19.12
C THR A 140 -2.08 -9.11 -19.76
N SER A 141 -1.84 -7.80 -19.67
CA SER A 141 -2.71 -6.79 -20.30
C SER A 141 -2.70 -6.87 -21.83
N LYS A 142 -1.54 -7.14 -22.44
CA LYS A 142 -1.43 -7.42 -23.88
C LYS A 142 -2.25 -8.65 -24.27
N ALA A 143 -2.15 -9.74 -23.51
CA ALA A 143 -2.90 -10.97 -23.75
C ALA A 143 -4.43 -10.78 -23.61
N MET A 144 -4.86 -9.88 -22.72
CA MET A 144 -6.27 -9.50 -22.55
C MET A 144 -6.76 -8.47 -23.58
N GLY A 145 -5.88 -7.94 -24.44
CA GLY A 145 -6.23 -6.88 -25.40
C GLY A 145 -6.52 -5.53 -24.75
N ASN A 146 -6.03 -5.28 -23.53
CA ASN A 146 -6.27 -4.05 -22.78
C ASN A 146 -4.96 -3.26 -22.54
N PHE A 147 -4.06 -3.29 -23.51
CA PHE A 147 -2.83 -2.50 -23.44
C PHE A 147 -3.15 -1.03 -23.73
N PRO A 148 -2.69 -0.07 -22.91
CA PRO A 148 -3.05 1.33 -23.10
C PRO A 148 -2.59 1.87 -24.46
N ASN A 149 -3.51 2.52 -25.17
CA ASN A 149 -3.20 3.17 -26.45
C ASN A 149 -2.23 4.34 -26.22
N GLY A 150 -1.21 4.46 -27.07
CA GLY A 150 -0.23 5.56 -27.02
C GLY A 150 1.02 5.27 -26.17
N LEU A 151 1.15 4.06 -25.62
CA LEU A 151 2.42 3.57 -25.07
C LEU A 151 3.23 2.90 -26.18
N ASP A 152 4.55 3.11 -26.17
CA ASP A 152 5.47 2.35 -27.02
C ASP A 152 5.31 0.84 -26.77
N ALA A 153 5.53 0.03 -27.80
CA ALA A 153 5.36 -1.42 -27.71
C ALA A 153 6.24 -2.06 -26.63
N ASP A 154 7.37 -1.43 -26.32
CA ASP A 154 8.34 -1.88 -25.31
C ASP A 154 8.13 -1.24 -23.93
N ALA A 155 7.15 -0.34 -23.78
CA ALA A 155 6.84 0.28 -22.51
C ALA A 155 6.27 -0.75 -21.53
N LEU A 156 6.80 -0.73 -20.30
CA LEU A 156 6.28 -1.51 -19.19
C LEU A 156 5.36 -0.63 -18.35
N PHE A 157 4.23 -1.19 -17.90
CA PHE A 157 3.39 -0.54 -16.91
C PHE A 157 3.24 -1.41 -15.67
N SER A 158 3.18 -0.76 -14.51
CA SER A 158 3.06 -1.41 -13.20
C SER A 158 2.44 -0.44 -12.20
N SER A 159 2.09 -0.96 -11.02
CA SER A 159 1.48 -0.21 -9.93
C SER A 159 2.19 -0.49 -8.61
N VAL A 160 2.32 0.54 -7.76
CA VAL A 160 2.76 0.41 -6.38
C VAL A 160 1.56 -0.02 -5.54
N ASP A 161 1.39 -1.33 -5.43
CA ASP A 161 0.26 -1.97 -4.75
C ASP A 161 0.70 -2.82 -3.56
N SER A 162 -0.29 -3.35 -2.83
CA SER A 162 -0.12 -4.27 -1.69
C SER A 162 0.82 -5.44 -1.97
N ASP A 163 1.29 -6.03 -0.88
CA ASP A 163 1.97 -7.32 -0.83
C ASP A 163 3.28 -7.37 -1.65
N PRO A 164 4.22 -6.42 -1.41
CA PRO A 164 5.45 -6.35 -2.19
C PRO A 164 6.34 -7.58 -2.00
N ILE A 165 6.35 -8.18 -0.80
CA ILE A 165 7.16 -9.38 -0.51
C ILE A 165 6.58 -10.58 -1.27
N GLU A 166 5.27 -10.71 -1.27
CA GLU A 166 4.53 -11.78 -1.92
C GLU A 166 4.73 -11.73 -3.43
N LYS A 167 4.73 -10.53 -4.03
CA LYS A 167 5.09 -10.32 -5.44
C LYS A 167 6.52 -10.75 -5.73
N MET A 168 7.48 -10.35 -4.90
CA MET A 168 8.89 -10.74 -5.05
C MET A 168 9.06 -12.27 -4.95
N LEU A 169 8.39 -12.89 -3.98
CA LEU A 169 8.37 -14.35 -3.81
C LEU A 169 7.74 -15.04 -5.03
N ALA A 170 6.59 -14.57 -5.52
CA ALA A 170 5.92 -15.14 -6.67
C ALA A 170 6.81 -15.13 -7.93
N ILE A 171 7.51 -14.02 -8.18
CA ILE A 171 8.47 -13.92 -9.30
C ILE A 171 9.66 -14.85 -9.09
N LEU A 172 10.18 -14.95 -7.86
CA LEU A 172 11.28 -15.87 -7.53
C LEU A 172 10.87 -17.33 -7.76
N PHE A 173 9.67 -17.73 -7.33
CA PHE A 173 9.11 -19.06 -7.60
C PHE A 173 8.93 -19.31 -9.09
N GLY A 174 8.34 -18.36 -9.83
CA GLY A 174 8.15 -18.48 -11.28
C GLY A 174 9.46 -18.71 -12.02
N LYS A 175 10.50 -17.92 -11.71
CA LYS A 175 11.84 -18.08 -12.29
C LYS A 175 12.50 -19.40 -11.90
N ALA A 176 12.32 -19.85 -10.66
CA ALA A 176 12.89 -21.11 -10.18
C ALA A 176 12.30 -22.33 -10.91
N VAL A 177 10.99 -22.30 -11.21
CA VAL A 177 10.31 -23.37 -11.96
C VAL A 177 10.69 -23.33 -13.44
N ASP A 178 10.74 -22.15 -14.05
CA ASP A 178 11.08 -22.00 -15.47
C ASP A 178 12.54 -22.42 -15.78
N ALA A 179 13.48 -22.04 -14.91
CA ALA A 179 14.90 -22.35 -15.10
C ALA A 179 15.30 -23.78 -14.69
N TRP A 180 14.41 -24.56 -14.03
CA TRP A 180 14.72 -25.87 -13.42
C TRP A 180 15.98 -25.88 -12.53
N ASP A 181 16.37 -24.72 -11.99
CA ASP A 181 17.57 -24.59 -11.17
C ASP A 181 17.28 -25.01 -9.73
N ILE A 182 17.82 -26.16 -9.33
CA ILE A 182 17.68 -26.76 -8.00
C ILE A 182 18.10 -25.78 -6.89
N LYS A 183 19.07 -24.89 -7.14
CA LYS A 183 19.51 -23.91 -6.14
C LYS A 183 18.47 -22.80 -5.93
N LEU A 184 17.87 -22.31 -7.01
CA LEU A 184 16.80 -21.31 -6.94
C LEU A 184 15.54 -21.90 -6.31
N ILE A 185 15.21 -23.16 -6.63
CA ILE A 185 14.09 -23.87 -6.00
C ILE A 185 14.32 -23.99 -4.49
N GLY A 186 15.53 -24.39 -4.07
CA GLY A 186 15.89 -24.47 -2.65
C GLY A 186 15.75 -23.13 -1.92
N PHE A 187 16.23 -22.04 -2.54
CA PHE A 187 16.13 -20.70 -1.96
C PHE A 187 14.66 -20.21 -1.88
N SER A 188 13.84 -20.46 -2.89
CA SER A 188 12.41 -20.11 -2.89
C SER A 188 11.65 -20.84 -1.78
N VAL A 189 11.88 -22.15 -1.62
CA VAL A 189 11.27 -22.94 -0.55
C VAL A 189 11.69 -22.42 0.82
N LEU A 190 12.98 -22.10 1.01
CA LEU A 190 13.47 -21.53 2.26
C LEU A 190 12.83 -20.15 2.55
N ALA A 191 12.72 -19.29 1.55
CA ALA A 191 12.09 -17.99 1.67
C ALA A 191 10.60 -18.09 2.04
N LEU A 192 9.88 -19.07 1.49
CA LEU A 192 8.49 -19.35 1.82
C LEU A 192 8.32 -19.92 3.22
N ILE A 193 9.21 -20.82 3.66
CA ILE A 193 9.23 -21.29 5.06
C ILE A 193 9.48 -20.11 6.00
N ALA A 194 10.46 -19.25 5.71
CA ALA A 194 10.75 -18.08 6.51
C ALA A 194 9.55 -17.12 6.58
N TYR A 195 8.87 -16.89 5.45
CA TYR A 195 7.66 -16.09 5.39
C TYR A 195 6.52 -16.68 6.26
N ILE A 196 6.28 -17.99 6.18
CA ILE A 196 5.27 -18.68 7.01
C ILE A 196 5.62 -18.61 8.50
N LEU A 197 6.90 -18.77 8.85
CA LEU A 197 7.36 -18.66 10.24
C LEU A 197 7.18 -17.23 10.79
N LEU A 198 7.53 -16.21 9.99
CA LEU A 198 7.29 -14.81 10.35
C LEU A 198 5.80 -14.51 10.52
N PHE A 199 4.97 -15.03 9.61
CA PHE A 199 3.52 -14.91 9.70
C PHE A 199 2.96 -15.59 10.96
N GLY A 200 3.42 -16.80 11.27
CA GLY A 200 3.03 -17.53 12.49
C GLY A 200 3.45 -16.80 13.77
N TRP A 201 4.65 -16.22 13.79
CA TRP A 201 5.12 -15.38 14.89
C TRP A 201 4.27 -14.12 15.04
N TYR A 202 4.01 -13.41 13.95
CA TYR A 202 3.15 -12.24 13.92
C TYR A 202 1.74 -12.56 14.43
N PHE A 203 1.13 -13.65 13.97
CA PHE A 203 -0.19 -14.10 14.40
C PHE A 203 -0.23 -14.40 15.90
N LYS A 204 0.82 -15.05 16.43
CA LYS A 204 0.96 -15.32 17.87
C LYS A 204 1.09 -14.03 18.68
N GLN A 205 1.85 -13.07 18.17
CA GLN A 205 2.02 -11.76 18.81
C GLN A 205 0.71 -10.97 18.82
N MET A 206 -0.02 -10.93 17.71
CA MET A 206 -1.33 -10.27 17.61
C MET A 206 -2.35 -10.89 18.57
N ARG A 207 -2.38 -12.23 18.70
CA ARG A 207 -3.23 -12.90 19.70
C ARG A 207 -2.89 -12.49 21.13
N LYS A 208 -1.60 -12.31 21.44
CA LYS A 208 -1.14 -11.84 22.76
C LYS A 208 -1.58 -10.40 23.02
N GLU A 209 -1.48 -9.52 22.03
CA GLU A 209 -1.92 -8.14 22.13
C GLU A 209 -3.45 -8.02 22.27
N ASN A 210 -4.21 -8.78 21.48
CA ASN A 210 -5.67 -8.81 21.56
C ASN A 210 -6.14 -9.25 22.96
N LYS A 211 -5.54 -10.31 23.52
CA LYS A 211 -5.83 -10.73 24.91
C LYS A 211 -5.55 -9.63 25.94
N LYS A 212 -4.46 -8.86 25.78
CA LYS A 212 -4.17 -7.73 26.67
C LYS A 212 -5.22 -6.61 26.54
N MET A 213 -5.71 -6.35 25.33
CA MET A 213 -6.76 -5.35 25.09
C MET A 213 -8.10 -5.78 25.69
N GLU A 214 -8.47 -7.06 25.54
CA GLU A 214 -9.67 -7.63 26.17
C GLU A 214 -9.61 -7.56 27.70
N LEU A 215 -8.46 -7.89 28.29
CA LEU A 215 -8.22 -7.78 29.73
C LEU A 215 -8.39 -6.34 30.21
N LYS A 216 -7.78 -5.36 29.53
CA LYS A 216 -7.93 -3.93 29.87
C LYS A 216 -9.38 -3.46 29.79
N GLN A 217 -10.10 -3.79 28.71
CA GLN A 217 -11.51 -3.42 28.57
C GLN A 217 -12.40 -4.02 29.67
N ASN A 218 -12.08 -5.23 30.15
CA ASN A 218 -12.81 -5.85 31.26
C ASN A 218 -12.43 -5.25 32.62
N THR A 219 -11.20 -4.77 32.79
CA THR A 219 -10.79 -4.04 34.00
C THR A 219 -11.46 -2.66 34.06
N ASP A 220 -11.46 -1.89 32.97
CA ASP A 220 -12.07 -0.56 32.93
C ASP A 220 -13.58 -0.61 33.20
N LYS A 221 -14.26 -1.66 32.72
CA LYS A 221 -15.69 -1.93 33.00
C LYS A 221 -16.01 -2.32 34.44
N LYS A 222 -15.03 -2.77 35.23
CA LYS A 222 -15.22 -3.13 36.64
C LYS A 222 -15.00 -1.94 37.58
N VAL A 223 -14.40 -0.86 37.07
CA VAL A 223 -14.07 0.35 37.83
C VAL A 223 -15.07 1.49 37.54
N SER A 224 -15.87 1.38 36.47
CA SER A 224 -17.05 2.23 36.20
C SER A 224 -18.33 1.63 36.77
#